data_AF-A0A960J1S8-F1
#
_entry.id   AF-A0A960J1S8-F1
#
_cell.length_a   1.000
_cell.length_b   1.000
_cell.length_c   1.000
_cell.angle_alpha   90.00
_cell.angle_beta   90.00
_cell.angle_gamma   90.00
#
_symmetry.space_group_name_H-M   'P 1'
#
loop_
_entity.id
_entity.type
_entity.pdbx_description
1 polymer ?
#
loop_
_entity_poly.entity_id
_entity_poly.type
_entity_poly.pdbx_seq_one_letter_code
_entity_poly.pdbx_strand_id
1 'polypeptide(L)'
;MIRRILVLGAVALAMLVFAPAAHAQYPPGTPGASVSDSTVSSGDTVTVTATGCDVGSTVTFYLNGATLGSAVADADGAASADVVITGSPGTYQISNSCNSAVIDITIIGAGVTPGNLARTGTDSSLPLAKIAIVLIAAGGLLVVAARDRSKKSVSA
;
A
#
# COMPACT_ATOMS: atom_id res chain seq x y z
N MET A 1 5.01 -34.96 -4.74
CA MET A 1 4.87 -33.88 -5.76
C MET A 1 4.06 -32.68 -5.23
N ILE A 2 3.08 -32.88 -4.34
CA ILE A 2 2.34 -31.81 -3.64
C ILE A 2 3.19 -30.89 -2.72
N ARG A 3 4.26 -31.40 -2.09
CA ARG A 3 5.16 -30.58 -1.24
C ARG A 3 5.96 -29.51 -2.00
N ARG A 4 6.15 -29.66 -3.32
CA ARG A 4 6.83 -28.66 -4.14
C ARG A 4 5.86 -27.56 -4.62
N ILE A 5 4.58 -27.90 -4.75
CA ILE A 5 3.53 -26.98 -5.19
C ILE A 5 3.16 -25.98 -4.07
N LEU A 6 3.23 -26.42 -2.80
CA LEU A 6 2.91 -25.55 -1.67
C LEU A 6 4.04 -24.54 -1.35
N VAL A 7 5.30 -24.91 -1.63
CA VAL A 7 6.46 -24.00 -1.46
C VAL A 7 6.46 -22.91 -2.54
N LEU A 8 5.98 -23.20 -3.75
CA LEU A 8 5.88 -22.19 -4.83
C LEU A 8 4.77 -21.17 -4.59
N GLY A 9 3.65 -21.55 -3.96
CA GLY A 9 2.55 -20.63 -3.64
C GLY A 9 2.90 -19.62 -2.54
N ALA A 10 3.73 -20.01 -1.57
CA ALA A 10 4.15 -19.14 -0.47
C ALA A 10 5.16 -18.04 -0.90
N VAL A 11 5.92 -18.29 -1.97
CA VAL A 11 6.89 -17.31 -2.50
C VAL A 11 6.20 -16.21 -3.31
N ALA A 12 5.10 -16.52 -4.01
CA ALA A 12 4.38 -15.55 -4.82
C ALA A 12 3.61 -14.50 -3.98
N LEU A 13 3.15 -14.87 -2.78
CA LEU A 13 2.42 -13.94 -1.90
C LEU A 13 3.33 -13.03 -1.08
N ALA A 14 4.59 -13.43 -0.87
CA ALA A 14 5.59 -12.63 -0.15
C ALA A 14 6.21 -11.50 -1.01
N MET A 15 6.05 -11.54 -2.34
CA MET A 15 6.57 -10.52 -3.26
C MET A 15 5.69 -9.26 -3.39
N LEU A 16 4.51 -9.21 -2.76
CA LEU A 16 3.56 -8.10 -2.93
C LEU A 16 3.66 -6.97 -1.87
N VAL A 17 4.60 -7.04 -0.92
CA VAL A 17 4.60 -6.12 0.25
C VAL A 17 5.70 -5.04 0.19
N PHE A 18 6.51 -4.99 -0.86
CA PHE A 18 7.48 -3.91 -1.05
C PHE A 18 7.39 -3.37 -2.46
N ALA A 19 6.34 -2.60 -2.75
CA ALA A 19 6.44 -1.60 -3.81
C ALA A 19 7.41 -0.53 -3.28
N PRO A 20 8.64 -0.39 -3.82
CA PRO A 20 9.43 0.79 -3.51
C PRO A 20 8.62 2.00 -3.96
N ALA A 21 8.48 3.01 -3.10
CA ALA A 21 8.06 4.32 -3.55
C ALA A 21 8.97 4.69 -4.73
N ALA A 22 8.36 4.97 -5.88
CA ALA A 22 9.10 5.34 -7.08
C ALA A 22 9.74 6.72 -6.83
N HIS A 23 10.91 6.74 -6.22
CA HIS A 23 11.75 7.93 -6.15
C HIS A 23 12.39 8.09 -7.53
N ALA A 24 11.77 8.89 -8.39
CA ALA A 24 12.42 9.36 -9.60
C ALA A 24 13.61 10.23 -9.17
N GLN A 25 14.82 9.69 -9.22
CA GLN A 25 16.05 10.43 -8.98
C GLN A 25 16.40 11.18 -10.27
N TYR A 26 15.95 12.44 -10.36
CA TYR A 26 16.28 13.31 -11.49
C TYR A 26 17.78 13.66 -11.44
N PRO A 27 18.52 13.54 -12.55
CA PRO A 27 19.89 14.03 -12.61
C PRO A 27 19.94 15.52 -12.22
N PRO A 28 20.87 15.93 -11.34
CA PRO A 28 20.99 17.32 -10.93
C PRO A 28 21.16 18.23 -12.15
N GLY A 29 20.35 19.28 -12.24
CA GLY A 29 20.35 20.23 -13.36
C GLY A 29 19.34 19.95 -14.48
N THR A 30 18.56 18.87 -14.43
CA THR A 30 17.45 18.68 -15.37
C THR A 30 16.18 19.34 -14.81
N PRO A 31 15.50 20.23 -15.56
CA PRO A 31 14.23 20.80 -15.10
C PRO A 31 13.22 19.71 -14.80
N GLY A 32 12.59 19.79 -13.64
CA GLY A 32 11.68 18.76 -13.16
C GLY A 32 10.74 19.27 -12.08
N ALA A 33 9.72 18.48 -11.78
CA ALA A 33 8.79 18.72 -10.69
C ALA A 33 8.49 17.40 -9.98
N SER A 34 8.38 17.44 -8.66
CA SER A 34 8.04 16.28 -7.82
C SER A 34 7.10 16.69 -6.69
N VAL A 35 6.42 15.69 -6.13
CA VAL A 35 5.47 15.84 -5.03
C VAL A 35 5.74 14.77 -3.99
N SER A 36 5.61 15.09 -2.70
CA SER A 36 5.83 14.13 -1.62
C SER A 36 4.81 12.99 -1.60
N ASP A 37 3.57 13.26 -2.04
CA ASP A 37 2.51 12.26 -2.20
C ASP A 37 1.63 12.60 -3.42
N SER A 38 1.42 11.62 -4.29
CA SER A 38 0.58 11.73 -5.49
C SER A 38 -0.88 11.33 -5.24
N THR A 39 -1.22 10.83 -4.04
CA THR A 39 -2.55 10.34 -3.67
C THR A 39 -2.96 10.87 -2.31
N VAL A 40 -3.78 11.93 -2.29
CA VAL A 40 -4.03 12.72 -1.08
C VAL A 40 -5.51 12.95 -0.85
N SER A 41 -5.93 13.14 0.38
CA SER A 41 -7.29 13.59 0.70
C SER A 41 -7.37 15.11 0.61
N SER A 42 -8.58 15.61 0.36
CA SER A 42 -8.85 17.05 0.42
C SER A 42 -8.57 17.58 1.84
N GLY A 43 -7.68 18.55 1.96
CA GLY A 43 -7.19 19.12 3.22
C GLY A 43 -5.78 18.65 3.63
N ASP A 44 -5.20 17.67 2.93
CA ASP A 44 -3.85 17.20 3.23
C ASP A 44 -2.79 18.23 2.82
N THR A 45 -1.70 18.28 3.60
CA THR A 45 -0.53 19.10 3.29
C THR A 45 0.50 18.24 2.56
N VAL A 46 1.02 18.77 1.45
CA VAL A 46 1.92 18.06 0.55
C VAL A 46 3.09 18.98 0.19
N THR A 47 4.29 18.44 0.15
CA THR A 47 5.47 19.20 -0.30
C THR A 47 5.60 19.07 -1.82
N VAL A 48 5.51 20.20 -2.51
CA VAL A 48 5.77 20.29 -3.95
C VAL A 48 7.16 20.87 -4.18
N THR A 49 7.92 20.27 -5.10
CA THR A 49 9.27 20.72 -5.43
C THR A 49 9.43 20.87 -6.93
N ALA A 50 9.90 22.03 -7.37
CA ALA A 50 10.35 22.30 -8.74
C ALA A 50 11.87 22.45 -8.76
N THR A 51 12.50 22.01 -9.85
CA THR A 51 13.96 22.06 -10.06
C THR A 51 14.29 22.64 -11.42
N GLY A 52 15.50 23.19 -11.58
CA GLY A 52 15.92 23.85 -12.82
C GLY A 52 15.28 25.23 -13.02
N CYS A 53 14.88 25.88 -11.93
CA CYS A 53 14.39 27.26 -11.93
C CYS A 53 15.56 28.24 -11.78
N ASP A 54 15.39 29.50 -12.20
CA ASP A 54 16.39 30.55 -11.97
C ASP A 54 16.62 30.79 -10.47
N VAL A 55 17.87 30.77 -10.03
CA VAL A 55 18.26 30.98 -8.61
C VAL A 55 17.71 32.32 -8.09
N GLY A 56 17.05 32.29 -6.93
CA GLY A 56 16.44 33.46 -6.30
C GLY A 56 15.11 33.92 -6.91
N SER A 57 14.60 33.24 -7.94
CA SER A 57 13.29 33.55 -8.52
C SER A 57 12.13 33.03 -7.65
N THR A 58 11.00 33.75 -7.68
CA THR A 58 9.76 33.28 -7.03
C THR A 58 9.03 32.33 -7.96
N VAL A 59 8.94 31.05 -7.57
CA VAL A 59 8.23 30.00 -8.27
C VAL A 59 6.84 29.86 -7.67
N THR A 60 5.80 29.98 -8.51
CA THR A 60 4.41 29.76 -8.12
C THR A 60 3.95 28.39 -8.59
N PHE A 61 3.29 27.66 -7.71
CA PHE A 61 2.69 26.35 -7.98
C PHE A 61 1.18 26.50 -8.21
N TYR A 62 0.65 25.71 -9.13
CA TYR A 62 -0.76 25.74 -9.51
C TYR A 62 -1.36 24.35 -9.50
N LEU A 63 -2.61 24.22 -9.05
CA LEU A 63 -3.44 23.03 -9.20
C LEU A 63 -4.52 23.32 -10.26
N ASN A 64 -4.42 22.68 -11.41
CA ASN A 64 -5.34 22.91 -12.53
C ASN A 64 -5.50 24.41 -12.89
N GLY A 65 -4.40 25.16 -12.81
CA GLY A 65 -4.35 26.61 -13.07
C GLY A 65 -4.71 27.51 -11.87
N ALA A 66 -5.22 26.97 -10.76
CA ALA A 66 -5.45 27.75 -9.55
C ALA A 66 -4.19 27.80 -8.67
N THR A 67 -3.83 28.97 -8.16
CA THR A 67 -2.62 29.14 -7.33
C THR A 67 -2.73 28.33 -6.02
N LEU A 68 -1.74 27.46 -5.77
CA LEU A 68 -1.59 26.70 -4.53
C LEU A 68 -0.69 27.41 -3.51
N GLY A 69 0.40 27.99 -4.00
CA GLY A 69 1.43 28.59 -3.15
C GLY A 69 2.66 28.96 -3.96
N SER A 70 3.68 29.50 -3.30
CA SER A 70 4.94 29.88 -3.93
C SER A 70 6.14 29.63 -3.02
N ALA A 71 7.31 29.43 -3.64
CA ALA A 71 8.60 29.33 -2.96
C ALA A 71 9.66 30.05 -3.79
N VAL A 72 10.75 30.47 -3.12
CA VAL A 72 11.91 31.04 -3.80
C VAL A 72 12.87 29.92 -4.15
N ALA A 73 13.37 29.92 -5.39
CA ALA A 73 14.38 28.96 -5.83
C ALA A 73 15.70 29.21 -5.09
N ASP A 74 16.28 28.16 -4.53
CA ASP A 74 17.56 28.17 -3.82
C ASP A 74 18.75 28.27 -4.78
N ALA A 75 19.97 28.16 -4.23
CA ALA A 75 21.22 28.24 -4.98
C ALA A 75 21.40 27.10 -6.00
N ASP A 76 20.67 26.00 -5.86
CA ASP A 76 20.67 24.85 -6.76
C ASP A 76 19.54 24.95 -7.81
N GLY A 77 18.77 26.04 -7.79
CA GLY A 77 17.63 26.25 -8.68
C GLY A 77 16.42 25.39 -8.31
N ALA A 78 16.32 24.96 -7.04
CA ALA A 78 15.19 24.21 -6.52
C ALA A 78 14.27 25.09 -5.67
N ALA A 79 12.97 25.01 -5.91
CA ALA A 79 11.95 25.69 -5.11
C ALA A 79 11.03 24.64 -4.49
N SER A 80 10.85 24.68 -3.17
CA SER A 80 10.03 23.73 -2.43
C SER A 80 9.04 24.45 -1.51
N ALA A 81 7.77 24.04 -1.56
CA ALA A 81 6.69 24.62 -0.76
C ALA A 81 5.79 23.53 -0.18
N ASP A 82 5.38 23.70 1.08
CA ASP A 82 4.30 22.93 1.68
C ASP A 82 2.97 23.60 1.32
N VAL A 83 2.11 22.86 0.61
CA VAL A 83 0.82 23.35 0.11
C VAL A 83 -0.31 22.46 0.58
N VAL A 84 -1.45 23.06 0.92
CA VAL A 84 -2.67 22.33 1.29
C VAL A 84 -3.46 22.03 0.02
N ILE A 85 -3.70 20.77 -0.27
CA ILE A 85 -4.45 20.34 -1.45
C ILE A 85 -5.94 20.29 -1.09
N THR A 86 -6.72 21.21 -1.66
CA THR A 86 -8.18 21.23 -1.48
C THR A 86 -8.88 21.03 -2.82
N GLY A 87 -9.82 20.10 -2.86
CA GLY A 87 -10.61 19.84 -4.07
C GLY A 87 -11.63 18.73 -3.88
N SER A 88 -12.39 18.47 -4.94
CA SER A 88 -13.25 17.30 -5.05
C SER A 88 -12.42 16.04 -5.37
N PRO A 89 -12.96 14.83 -5.17
CA PRO A 89 -12.28 13.61 -5.58
C PRO A 89 -12.03 13.61 -7.10
N GLY A 90 -10.81 13.28 -7.54
CA GLY A 90 -10.45 13.24 -8.96
C GLY A 90 -8.95 13.35 -9.22
N THR A 91 -8.56 13.25 -10.48
CA THR A 91 -7.16 13.49 -10.92
C THR A 91 -6.99 14.95 -11.31
N TYR A 92 -5.92 15.56 -10.83
CA TYR A 92 -5.56 16.96 -11.04
C TYR A 92 -4.10 17.06 -11.45
N GLN A 93 -3.75 18.19 -12.08
CA GLN A 93 -2.39 18.47 -12.50
C GLN A 93 -1.80 19.60 -11.68
N ILE A 94 -0.59 19.36 -11.15
CA ILE A 94 0.24 20.38 -10.53
C ILE A 94 1.23 20.87 -11.58
N SER A 95 1.21 22.17 -11.84
CA SER A 95 2.19 22.86 -12.68
C SER A 95 2.93 23.94 -11.87
N ASN A 96 4.00 24.47 -12.45
CA ASN A 96 4.81 25.51 -11.82
C ASN A 96 5.10 26.64 -12.83
N SER A 97 5.47 27.82 -12.32
CA SER A 97 5.76 28.99 -13.16
C SER A 97 7.18 29.02 -13.74
N CYS A 98 8.07 28.12 -13.32
CA CYS A 98 9.48 28.18 -13.70
C CYS A 98 9.82 27.33 -14.93
N ASN A 99 9.10 26.22 -15.15
CA ASN A 99 9.32 25.29 -16.25
C ASN A 99 8.01 24.63 -16.71
N SER A 100 8.09 23.75 -17.72
CA SER A 100 6.93 23.04 -18.29
C SER A 100 6.65 21.67 -17.66
N ALA A 101 7.27 21.34 -16.51
CA ALA A 101 7.04 20.08 -15.83
C ALA A 101 5.67 20.07 -15.14
N VAL A 102 4.94 18.96 -15.31
CA VAL A 102 3.61 18.74 -14.77
C VAL A 102 3.58 17.41 -14.03
N ILE A 103 2.90 17.38 -12.90
CA ILE A 103 2.73 16.19 -12.06
C ILE A 103 1.24 15.90 -11.94
N ASP A 104 0.84 14.64 -12.11
CA ASP A 104 -0.51 14.21 -11.81
C ASP A 104 -0.64 13.89 -10.31
N ILE A 105 -1.67 14.44 -9.67
CA ILE A 105 -2.07 14.13 -8.29
C ILE A 105 -3.51 13.64 -8.28
N THR A 106 -3.81 12.65 -7.45
CA THR A 106 -5.16 12.12 -7.26
C THR A 106 -5.67 12.56 -5.91
N ILE A 107 -6.74 13.35 -5.89
CA ILE A 107 -7.50 13.64 -4.68
C ILE A 107 -8.45 12.47 -4.45
N ILE A 108 -8.21 11.70 -3.39
CA ILE A 108 -9.18 10.71 -2.93
C ILE A 108 -10.30 11.43 -2.19
N GLY A 109 -11.53 10.95 -2.37
CA GLY A 109 -12.63 11.45 -1.57
C GLY A 109 -12.36 11.15 -0.10
N ALA A 110 -12.71 12.12 0.76
CA ALA A 110 -12.73 11.92 2.20
C ALA A 110 -13.33 10.55 2.44
N GLY A 111 -12.51 9.62 2.92
CA GLY A 111 -12.89 8.23 3.02
C GLY A 111 -14.25 8.18 3.67
N VAL A 112 -15.21 7.51 3.03
CA VAL A 112 -16.26 6.89 3.82
C VAL A 112 -15.49 6.18 4.94
N THR A 113 -15.61 6.66 6.18
CA THR A 113 -15.24 5.87 7.37
C THR A 113 -15.67 4.46 7.03
N PRO A 114 -14.78 3.45 6.97
CA PRO A 114 -15.13 2.14 6.44
C PRO A 114 -16.41 1.70 7.14
N GLY A 115 -17.54 1.87 6.47
CA GLY A 115 -18.82 1.56 7.07
C GLY A 115 -18.75 0.07 7.25
N ASN A 116 -18.81 -0.41 8.50
CA ASN A 116 -18.66 -1.81 8.86
C ASN A 116 -19.32 -2.68 7.78
N LEU A 117 -18.51 -3.20 6.87
CA LEU A 117 -18.99 -4.13 5.86
C LEU A 117 -19.57 -5.31 6.63
N ALA A 118 -20.65 -5.89 6.14
CA ALA A 118 -21.21 -7.08 6.75
C ALA A 118 -20.08 -8.10 6.94
N ARG A 119 -19.77 -8.46 8.18
CA ARG A 119 -18.69 -9.39 8.52
C ARG A 119 -19.09 -10.77 8.01
N THR A 120 -18.58 -11.15 6.84
CA THR A 120 -18.86 -12.44 6.19
C THR A 120 -17.93 -13.57 6.69
N GLY A 121 -17.11 -13.30 7.71
CA GLY A 121 -16.18 -14.26 8.32
C GLY A 121 -16.48 -14.52 9.79
N THR A 122 -16.38 -15.78 10.21
CA THR A 122 -16.36 -16.16 11.62
C THR A 122 -14.90 -16.36 12.05
N ASP A 123 -14.39 -15.49 12.92
CA ASP A 123 -12.99 -15.57 13.43
C ASP A 123 -12.83 -16.60 14.56
N SER A 124 -13.89 -17.35 14.87
CA SER A 124 -13.89 -18.35 15.94
C SER A 124 -13.33 -19.68 15.44
N SER A 125 -12.08 -19.98 15.81
CA SER A 125 -11.43 -21.29 15.62
C SER A 125 -11.92 -22.36 16.60
N LEU A 126 -12.69 -21.97 17.62
CA LEU A 126 -13.29 -22.84 18.64
C LEU A 126 -14.10 -24.03 18.09
N PRO A 127 -15.04 -23.87 17.14
CA PRO A 127 -15.76 -25.02 16.54
C PRO A 127 -14.82 -25.98 15.81
N LEU A 128 -13.81 -25.46 15.11
CA LEU A 128 -12.85 -26.28 14.37
C LEU A 128 -11.94 -27.08 15.32
N ALA A 129 -11.50 -26.46 16.42
CA ALA A 129 -10.73 -27.12 17.47
C ALA A 129 -11.53 -28.25 18.14
N LYS A 130 -12.83 -28.05 18.39
CA LYS A 130 -13.72 -29.10 18.94
C LYS A 130 -13.82 -30.30 18.00
N ILE A 131 -14.00 -30.06 16.70
CA ILE A 131 -14.07 -31.14 15.71
C ILE A 131 -12.73 -31.88 15.63
N ALA A 132 -11.60 -31.17 15.67
CA ALA A 132 -10.28 -31.78 15.66
C ALA A 132 -10.04 -32.70 16.87
N ILE A 133 -10.41 -32.26 18.08
CA ILE A 133 -10.28 -33.08 19.29
C ILE A 133 -11.12 -34.34 19.20
N VAL A 134 -12.36 -34.24 18.71
CA VAL A 134 -13.26 -35.40 18.53
C VAL A 134 -12.67 -36.40 17.53
N LEU A 135 -12.13 -35.92 16.41
CA LEU A 135 -11.52 -36.78 15.40
C LEU A 135 -10.25 -37.48 15.91
N ILE A 136 -9.42 -36.78 16.69
CA ILE A 136 -8.22 -37.36 17.31
C ILE A 136 -8.61 -38.43 18.32
N ALA A 137 -9.61 -38.17 19.17
CA ALA A 137 -10.09 -39.14 20.15
C ALA A 137 -10.70 -40.38 19.48
N ALA A 138 -11.53 -40.20 18.46
CA ALA A 138 -12.15 -41.29 17.72
C ALA A 138 -11.10 -42.12 16.95
N GLY A 139 -10.15 -41.46 16.28
CA GLY A 139 -9.05 -42.12 15.57
C GLY A 139 -8.13 -42.89 16.53
N GLY A 140 -7.78 -42.30 17.67
CA GLY A 140 -6.99 -42.94 18.71
C GLY A 140 -7.68 -44.20 19.27
N LEU A 141 -8.98 -44.12 19.53
CA LEU A 141 -9.78 -45.25 20.00
C LEU A 141 -9.80 -46.40 18.99
N LEU A 142 -9.96 -46.08 17.70
CA LEU A 142 -9.92 -47.07 16.61
C LEU A 142 -8.58 -47.80 16.53
N VAL A 143 -7.46 -47.08 16.66
CA VAL A 143 -6.12 -47.67 16.66
C VAL A 143 -5.91 -48.60 17.86
N VAL A 144 -6.36 -48.20 19.05
CA VAL A 144 -6.26 -49.03 20.26
C VAL A 144 -7.10 -50.30 20.12
N ALA A 145 -8.34 -50.18 19.66
CA ALA A 145 -9.23 -51.33 19.47
C ALA A 145 -8.71 -52.31 18.40
N ALA A 146 -8.09 -51.82 17.33
CA ALA A 146 -7.46 -52.66 16.31
C ALA A 146 -6.25 -53.43 16.86
N ARG A 147 -5.41 -52.77 17.67
CA ARG A 147 -4.21 -53.39 18.26
C ARG A 147 -4.55 -54.52 19.24
N ASP A 148 -5.66 -54.41 19.96
CA ASP A 148 -6.09 -55.44 20.90
C ASP A 148 -6.60 -56.70 20.18
N ARG A 149 -7.26 -56.53 19.02
CA ARG A 149 -7.69 -57.66 18.19
C ARG A 149 -6.51 -58.44 17.59
N SER A 150 -5.44 -57.76 17.19
CA SER A 150 -4.23 -58.42 16.67
C SER A 150 -3.50 -59.28 17.70
N LYS A 151 -3.65 -59.01 19.00
CA LYS A 151 -3.08 -59.86 20.06
C LYS A 151 -3.89 -61.13 20.28
N LYS A 152 -5.21 -61.07 20.08
CA LYS A 152 -6.10 -62.24 20.22
C LYS A 152 -5.98 -63.26 19.08
N SER A 153 -5.45 -62.88 17.91
CA SER A 153 -5.26 -63.78 16.76
C SER A 153 -3.91 -64.50 16.71
N VAL A 154 -3.03 -64.33 17.72
CA VAL A 154 -1.70 -64.98 17.79
C VAL A 154 -1.68 -66.18 18.76
N SER A 155 -2.79 -66.45 19.47
CA SER A 155 -3.01 -67.71 20.20
C SER A 155 -4.22 -68.44 19.62
N ALA A 156 -4.00 -69.09 18.48
CA ALA A 156 -4.81 -70.20 17.98
C ALA A 156 -3.88 -71.12 17.18
#